data_AF-A0A9P7P314-F1
#
_entry.id   AF-A0A9P7P314-F1
#
_cell.length_a   1.000
_cell.length_b   1.000
_cell.length_c   1.000
_cell.angle_alpha   90.00
_cell.angle_beta   90.00
_cell.angle_gamma   90.00
#
_symmetry.space_group_name_H-M   'P 1'
#
loop_
_entity.id
_entity.type
_entity.pdbx_description
1 polymer ?
#
loop_
_entity_poly.entity_id
_entity_poly.type
_entity_poly.pdbx_seq_one_letter_code
_entity_poly.pdbx_strand_id
1 'polypeptide(L)'
;MSKRQAPSVDGEDEHDSKRQSLAQTSTENNGIDHKSPGLRSLPVPTTREVTPWVSSEITTALPPIPKILDAELEQTVFRHPGMKTQGPSYERLEWLGDAFLELTASMLIYQTFQSVPAGQLSQLRELVVRNRNLAGYFREYGLDARAQLPPDAHLFRGQGKSNDKDITKIHADMFEAYVAATVISDPENGLRNTVSWLKSLFGRTLKEQIVQNEKKEKKREAETSTSMAQLCAKDQLRAHIGAKGIQLRYEDMPGPAKDKHSGLPLFTIGVYLDGWGERNKLLGWGTALGKKEAGQRAAAAALENKKLMKLYRAKKEKMREDSGENVKQHPKS
;
A
#
# COMPACT_ATOMS: atom_id res chain seq x y z
N MET A 1 -49.13 -60.56 31.38
CA MET A 1 -48.49 -59.30 30.96
C MET A 1 -48.06 -59.45 29.51
N SER A 2 -48.38 -58.48 28.63
CA SER A 2 -48.47 -58.72 27.17
C SER A 2 -47.27 -58.27 26.33
N LYS A 3 -46.91 -59.15 25.38
CA LYS A 3 -46.48 -58.92 23.97
C LYS A 3 -45.65 -57.69 23.57
N ARG A 4 -44.39 -57.97 23.22
CA ARG A 4 -43.67 -57.81 21.93
C ARG A 4 -44.08 -56.74 20.87
N GLN A 5 -43.02 -56.33 20.15
CA GLN A 5 -42.89 -55.94 18.72
C GLN A 5 -42.78 -54.45 18.33
N ALA A 6 -42.03 -54.23 17.23
CA ALA A 6 -41.65 -52.97 16.54
C ALA A 6 -41.84 -53.20 15.01
N PRO A 7 -41.45 -52.32 14.05
CA PRO A 7 -41.06 -50.88 14.05
C PRO A 7 -41.81 -50.07 12.92
N SER A 8 -41.21 -48.97 12.40
CA SER A 8 -41.47 -48.24 11.11
C SER A 8 -42.69 -47.28 11.01
N VAL A 9 -42.77 -46.21 10.19
CA VAL A 9 -41.84 -45.41 9.32
C VAL A 9 -42.57 -44.09 8.87
N ASP A 10 -41.82 -43.01 8.57
CA ASP A 10 -42.13 -41.74 7.83
C ASP A 10 -43.35 -40.83 8.14
N GLY A 11 -43.19 -39.51 7.89
CA GLY A 11 -44.26 -38.51 7.88
C GLY A 11 -43.82 -37.03 8.00
N GLU A 12 -44.02 -36.26 6.93
CA GLU A 12 -43.85 -34.79 6.85
C GLU A 12 -45.23 -34.08 7.07
N ASP A 13 -45.42 -32.76 7.13
CA ASP A 13 -44.58 -31.59 6.81
C ASP A 13 -45.04 -30.30 7.59
N GLU A 14 -44.68 -29.11 7.08
CA GLU A 14 -45.28 -27.74 7.19
C GLU A 14 -46.58 -27.52 8.04
N HIS A 15 -46.80 -26.38 8.71
CA HIS A 15 -46.94 -25.07 8.05
C HIS A 15 -46.94 -23.83 8.98
N ASP A 16 -46.56 -22.69 8.40
CA ASP A 16 -46.58 -21.32 8.93
C ASP A 16 -47.99 -20.72 9.10
N SER A 17 -48.20 -19.87 10.14
CA SER A 17 -48.96 -18.59 10.11
C SER A 17 -49.56 -18.17 11.47
N LYS A 18 -49.07 -17.06 12.04
CA LYS A 18 -49.91 -15.91 12.49
C LYS A 18 -49.08 -14.75 13.05
N ARG A 19 -48.84 -13.74 12.20
CA ARG A 19 -48.55 -12.35 12.60
C ARG A 19 -49.85 -11.53 12.65
N GLN A 20 -49.77 -10.38 13.33
CA GLN A 20 -50.79 -9.32 13.47
C GLN A 20 -51.96 -9.69 14.41
N SER A 21 -52.19 -8.91 15.47
CA SER A 21 -52.78 -7.58 15.33
C SER A 21 -52.53 -6.62 16.53
N LEU A 22 -52.95 -5.37 16.30
CA LEU A 22 -53.23 -4.28 17.25
C LEU A 22 -52.04 -3.50 17.85
N ALA A 23 -52.10 -2.20 17.59
CA ALA A 23 -51.22 -1.17 18.09
C ALA A 23 -52.00 -0.21 19.01
N GLN A 24 -51.25 0.71 19.64
CA GLN A 24 -51.73 1.95 20.27
C GLN A 24 -52.56 1.85 21.56
N THR A 25 -51.86 2.06 22.68
CA THR A 25 -52.34 2.94 23.76
C THR A 25 -51.19 3.83 24.26
N SER A 26 -51.28 5.12 23.97
CA SER A 26 -50.71 6.21 24.78
C SER A 26 -51.69 6.49 25.94
N THR A 27 -51.34 7.01 27.11
CA THR A 27 -50.16 7.71 27.66
C THR A 27 -50.13 7.44 29.17
N GLU A 28 -48.96 7.45 29.82
CA GLU A 28 -48.68 8.40 30.92
C GLU A 28 -47.21 8.36 31.38
N ASN A 29 -46.79 9.46 31.98
CA ASN A 29 -45.39 9.83 32.19
C ASN A 29 -45.00 9.66 33.65
N ASN A 30 -43.93 8.93 33.94
CA ASN A 30 -43.25 9.04 35.24
C ASN A 30 -41.75 8.83 35.05
N GLY A 31 -40.97 9.89 35.29
CA GLY A 31 -39.58 9.95 34.89
C GLY A 31 -38.63 9.24 35.86
N ILE A 32 -37.75 8.41 35.29
CA ILE A 32 -36.44 8.11 35.88
C ILE A 32 -35.41 8.38 34.78
N ASP A 33 -34.70 9.51 34.91
CA ASP A 33 -33.79 10.04 33.89
C ASP A 33 -32.45 9.26 33.89
N HIS A 34 -32.52 7.99 33.44
CA HIS A 34 -31.33 7.18 33.18
C HIS A 34 -30.62 7.70 31.94
N LYS A 35 -29.75 8.70 32.14
CA LYS A 35 -28.72 9.09 31.16
C LYS A 35 -27.76 7.92 30.93
N SER A 36 -28.08 7.10 29.93
CA SER A 36 -27.13 6.17 29.32
C SER A 36 -25.86 6.96 28.96
N PRO A 37 -24.66 6.56 29.43
CA PRO A 37 -23.44 7.19 28.98
C PRO A 37 -23.32 6.91 27.47
N GLY A 38 -23.37 7.98 26.67
CA GLY A 38 -23.38 7.86 25.22
C GLY A 38 -22.17 7.05 24.73
N LEU A 39 -22.40 6.12 23.80
CA LEU A 39 -21.33 5.33 23.20
C LEU A 39 -20.29 6.26 22.58
N ARG A 40 -19.15 6.45 23.28
CA ARG A 40 -17.97 7.06 22.69
C ARG A 40 -17.41 6.08 21.68
N SER A 41 -17.63 6.34 20.39
CA SER A 41 -16.99 5.58 19.32
C SER A 41 -15.48 5.66 19.47
N LEU A 42 -14.80 4.52 19.55
CA LEU A 42 -13.34 4.50 19.55
C LEU A 42 -12.81 5.07 18.23
N PRO A 43 -11.82 5.98 18.25
CA PRO A 43 -11.25 6.53 17.04
C PRO A 43 -10.41 5.45 16.33
N VAL A 44 -10.49 5.40 14.99
CA VAL A 44 -9.78 4.41 14.16
C VAL A 44 -8.86 5.14 13.19
N PRO A 45 -7.58 4.73 13.03
CA PRO A 45 -6.65 5.34 12.08
C PRO A 45 -7.24 5.50 10.69
N THR A 46 -7.29 6.74 10.19
CA THR A 46 -7.74 7.03 8.82
C THR A 46 -6.57 7.20 7.87
N THR A 47 -6.80 6.98 6.57
CA THR A 47 -5.78 7.13 5.51
C THR A 47 -5.27 8.56 5.33
N ARG A 48 -5.87 9.55 6.01
CA ARG A 48 -5.40 10.95 6.07
C ARG A 48 -4.38 11.21 7.18
N GLU A 49 -4.44 10.43 8.26
CA GLU A 49 -3.53 10.58 9.41
C GLU A 49 -2.26 9.75 9.22
N VAL A 50 -2.40 8.59 8.57
CA VAL A 50 -1.29 7.79 8.09
C VAL A 50 -0.76 8.41 6.79
N THR A 51 0.54 8.70 6.77
CA THR A 51 1.29 9.15 5.59
C THR A 51 2.50 8.25 5.37
N PRO A 52 2.95 8.02 4.11
CA PRO A 52 4.11 7.18 3.83
C PRO A 52 5.38 7.74 4.46
N TRP A 53 6.34 6.87 4.74
CA TRP A 53 7.68 7.30 5.16
C TRP A 53 8.47 7.89 4.00
N VAL A 54 9.21 8.97 4.29
CA VAL A 54 10.25 9.51 3.41
C VAL A 54 11.58 9.42 4.14
N SER A 55 12.62 8.90 3.48
CA SER A 55 13.91 8.57 4.09
C SER A 55 14.63 9.78 4.71
N SER A 56 14.38 10.98 4.18
CA SER A 56 14.88 12.26 4.71
C SER A 56 14.21 12.69 6.02
N GLU A 57 13.02 12.18 6.34
CA GLU A 57 12.31 12.47 7.60
C GLU A 57 12.76 11.55 8.74
N ILE A 58 13.49 10.47 8.44
CA ILE A 58 13.85 9.44 9.42
C ILE A 58 15.09 9.84 10.24
N THR A 59 14.83 10.45 11.39
CA THR A 59 15.85 10.70 12.42
C THR A 59 16.28 9.40 13.11
N THR A 60 17.46 9.39 13.75
CA THR A 60 17.91 8.29 14.62
C THR A 60 17.52 8.50 16.09
N ALA A 61 17.20 9.74 16.47
CA ALA A 61 16.75 10.10 17.81
C ALA A 61 15.44 9.41 18.18
N LEU A 62 15.24 9.15 19.47
CA LEU A 62 13.99 8.65 20.03
C LEU A 62 12.95 9.79 19.95
N PRO A 63 11.80 9.60 19.26
CA PRO A 63 10.77 10.64 19.20
C PRO A 63 10.14 10.87 20.58
N PRO A 64 9.60 12.06 20.87
CA PRO A 64 8.93 12.33 22.14
C PRO A 64 7.72 11.40 22.31
N ILE A 65 7.60 10.79 23.49
CA ILE A 65 6.49 9.89 23.80
C ILE A 65 5.19 10.69 24.05
N PRO A 66 4.04 10.29 23.47
CA PRO A 66 2.75 10.89 23.79
C PRO A 66 2.41 10.66 25.26
N LYS A 67 1.88 11.67 25.94
CA LYS A 67 1.43 11.55 27.32
C LYS A 67 0.04 10.93 27.37
N ILE A 68 -0.20 10.06 28.34
CA ILE A 68 -1.54 9.64 28.71
C ILE A 68 -2.14 10.75 29.58
N LEU A 69 -3.29 11.30 29.20
CA LEU A 69 -3.91 12.42 29.93
C LEU A 69 -4.78 11.98 31.11
N ASP A 70 -5.21 10.72 31.09
CA ASP A 70 -6.03 10.09 32.13
C ASP A 70 -5.12 9.38 33.15
N ALA A 71 -5.18 9.81 34.41
CA ALA A 71 -4.31 9.32 35.47
C ALA A 71 -4.63 7.88 35.93
N GLU A 72 -5.84 7.37 35.69
CA GLU A 72 -6.19 5.97 35.98
C GLU A 72 -5.64 5.06 34.87
N LEU A 73 -5.80 5.47 33.60
CA LEU A 73 -5.17 4.77 32.48
C LEU A 73 -3.65 4.78 32.58
N GLU A 74 -3.03 5.90 32.95
CA GLU A 74 -1.58 6.00 33.12
C GLU A 74 -1.05 5.04 34.21
N GLN A 75 -1.80 4.80 35.28
CA GLN A 75 -1.43 3.80 36.28
C GLN A 75 -1.69 2.36 35.80
N THR A 76 -2.77 2.16 35.06
CA THR A 76 -3.23 0.83 34.61
C THR A 76 -2.25 0.19 33.62
N VAL A 77 -1.69 0.95 32.67
CA VAL A 77 -0.76 0.42 31.65
C VAL A 77 0.54 -0.16 32.24
N PHE A 78 0.92 0.27 33.45
CA PHE A 78 2.11 -0.26 34.13
C PHE A 78 1.80 -1.34 35.17
N ARG A 79 0.53 -1.72 35.37
CA ARG A 79 0.13 -2.69 36.39
C ARG A 79 0.03 -4.11 35.84
N HIS A 80 0.95 -4.99 36.24
CA HIS A 80 0.95 -6.39 35.85
C HIS A 80 -0.27 -7.15 36.41
N PRO A 81 -0.85 -8.14 35.70
CA PRO A 81 -2.01 -8.93 36.16
C PRO A 81 -1.83 -9.68 37.48
N GLY A 82 -0.58 -9.89 37.91
CA GLY A 82 -0.26 -10.42 39.25
C GLY A 82 -0.57 -9.45 40.40
N MET A 83 -0.69 -8.15 40.13
CA MET A 83 -0.92 -7.08 41.13
C MET A 83 -2.41 -6.85 41.42
N LYS A 84 -3.21 -7.93 41.50
CA LYS A 84 -4.69 -7.88 41.53
C LYS A 84 -5.29 -7.06 42.67
N THR A 85 -4.55 -6.86 43.76
CA THR A 85 -4.96 -6.05 44.92
C THR A 85 -4.82 -4.54 44.70
N GLN A 86 -4.19 -4.10 43.61
CA GLN A 86 -3.84 -2.70 43.36
C GLN A 86 -4.74 -2.01 42.30
N GLY A 87 -5.76 -2.70 41.78
CA GLY A 87 -6.67 -2.18 40.75
C GLY A 87 -6.54 -2.87 39.38
N PRO A 88 -7.11 -2.29 38.30
CA PRO A 88 -7.10 -2.90 36.97
C PRO A 88 -5.68 -3.07 36.39
N SER A 89 -5.47 -4.15 35.65
CA SER A 89 -4.23 -4.52 34.96
C SER A 89 -4.20 -4.02 33.51
N TYR A 90 -3.03 -4.09 32.88
CA TYR A 90 -2.85 -3.69 31.49
C TYR A 90 -3.58 -4.56 30.45
N GLU A 91 -4.01 -5.79 30.76
CA GLU A 91 -4.47 -6.81 29.78
C GLU A 91 -5.56 -6.32 28.80
N ARG A 92 -6.51 -5.51 29.28
CA ARG A 92 -7.58 -4.96 28.41
C ARG A 92 -7.09 -3.86 27.47
N LEU A 93 -6.01 -3.17 27.85
CA LEU A 93 -5.36 -2.14 27.05
C LEU A 93 -4.33 -2.78 26.10
N GLU A 94 -3.61 -3.82 26.52
CA GLU A 94 -2.78 -4.70 25.66
C GLU A 94 -3.59 -5.19 24.46
N TRP A 95 -4.72 -5.85 24.73
CA TRP A 95 -5.61 -6.39 23.69
C TRP A 95 -6.13 -5.33 22.70
N LEU A 96 -6.40 -4.11 23.16
CA LEU A 96 -6.81 -3.00 22.30
C LEU A 96 -5.60 -2.39 21.56
N GLY A 97 -4.44 -2.37 22.20
CA GLY A 97 -3.20 -1.77 21.75
C GLY A 97 -2.54 -2.55 20.62
N ASP A 98 -2.53 -3.88 20.72
CA ASP A 98 -2.15 -4.80 19.64
C ASP A 98 -2.91 -4.46 18.35
N ALA A 99 -4.24 -4.40 18.41
CA ALA A 99 -5.07 -4.04 17.26
C ALA A 99 -4.75 -2.65 16.67
N PHE A 100 -4.45 -1.65 17.52
CA PHE A 100 -4.00 -0.33 17.06
C PHE A 100 -2.61 -0.37 16.41
N LEU A 101 -1.67 -1.13 16.96
CA LEU A 101 -0.30 -1.30 16.43
C LEU A 101 -0.32 -2.02 15.09
N GLU A 102 -1.02 -3.15 15.03
CA GLU A 102 -1.21 -3.98 13.83
C GLU A 102 -1.82 -3.17 12.68
N LEU A 103 -2.89 -2.42 12.95
CA LEU A 103 -3.53 -1.55 11.94
C LEU A 103 -2.61 -0.40 11.51
N THR A 104 -2.01 0.33 12.47
CA THR A 104 -1.15 1.48 12.18
C THR A 104 0.10 1.07 11.40
N ALA A 105 0.77 -0.02 11.82
CA ALA A 105 1.91 -0.58 11.10
C ALA A 105 1.50 -1.04 9.69
N SER A 106 0.39 -1.78 9.55
CA SER A 106 -0.13 -2.22 8.25
C SER A 106 -0.38 -1.04 7.30
N MET A 107 -1.02 0.04 7.76
CA MET A 107 -1.31 1.20 6.93
C MET A 107 -0.05 1.97 6.52
N LEU A 108 0.88 2.22 7.44
CA LEU A 108 2.15 2.90 7.15
C LEU A 108 2.98 2.10 6.13
N ILE A 109 3.05 0.78 6.31
CA ILE A 109 3.76 -0.13 5.41
C ILE A 109 3.10 -0.17 4.03
N TYR A 110 1.77 -0.34 3.97
CA TYR A 110 1.03 -0.39 2.72
C TYR A 110 1.18 0.89 1.88
N GLN A 111 1.10 2.08 2.52
CA GLN A 111 1.28 3.35 1.82
C GLN A 111 2.71 3.58 1.32
N THR A 112 3.73 3.09 2.03
CA THR A 112 5.14 3.32 1.72
C THR A 112 5.68 2.32 0.70
N PHE A 113 5.33 1.05 0.82
CA PHE A 113 5.90 -0.07 0.07
C PHE A 113 4.95 -0.57 -1.02
N GLN A 114 4.32 0.34 -1.78
CA GLN A 114 3.26 0.06 -2.76
C GLN A 114 3.65 -0.98 -3.83
N SER A 115 4.95 -1.09 -4.11
CA SER A 115 5.56 -1.96 -5.10
C SER A 115 6.01 -3.34 -4.58
N VAL A 116 5.81 -3.62 -3.28
CA VAL A 116 6.33 -4.80 -2.58
C VAL A 116 5.23 -5.86 -2.40
N PRO A 117 5.50 -7.17 -2.64
CA PRO A 117 4.50 -8.23 -2.49
C PRO A 117 4.00 -8.39 -1.05
N ALA A 118 2.72 -8.76 -0.89
CA ALA A 118 2.05 -8.90 0.41
C ALA A 118 2.84 -9.72 1.45
N GLY A 119 3.46 -10.85 1.06
CA GLY A 119 4.26 -11.66 1.98
C GLY A 119 5.49 -10.92 2.56
N GLN A 120 6.08 -9.98 1.82
CA GLN A 120 7.14 -9.11 2.34
C GLN A 120 6.58 -7.97 3.19
N LEU A 121 5.38 -7.45 2.87
CA LEU A 121 4.69 -6.47 3.73
C LEU A 121 4.42 -7.05 5.13
N SER A 122 3.96 -8.30 5.21
CA SER A 122 3.78 -9.01 6.49
C SER A 122 5.09 -9.16 7.27
N GLN A 123 6.22 -9.42 6.60
CA GLN A 123 7.54 -9.50 7.25
C GLN A 123 8.01 -8.13 7.78
N LEU A 124 7.73 -7.04 7.06
CA LEU A 124 8.01 -5.67 7.54
C LEU A 124 7.17 -5.32 8.76
N ARG A 125 5.92 -5.80 8.81
CA ARG A 125 5.00 -5.58 9.93
C ARG A 125 5.45 -6.34 11.17
N GLU A 126 5.67 -7.65 11.03
CA GLU A 126 6.25 -8.51 12.06
C GLU A 126 7.53 -7.91 12.64
N LEU A 127 8.41 -7.35 11.78
CA LEU A 127 9.63 -6.71 12.24
C LEU A 127 9.38 -5.53 13.20
N VAL A 128 8.31 -4.75 13.04
CA VAL A 128 8.04 -3.61 13.94
C VAL A 128 7.16 -3.96 15.14
N VAL A 129 6.23 -4.92 15.02
CA VAL A 129 5.28 -5.28 16.10
C VAL A 129 5.72 -6.43 16.99
N ARG A 130 6.71 -7.26 16.59
CA ARG A 130 7.20 -8.38 17.44
C ARG A 130 7.64 -7.91 18.84
N ASN A 131 7.35 -8.73 19.86
CA ASN A 131 7.59 -8.41 21.28
C ASN A 131 9.03 -7.93 21.57
N ARG A 132 10.04 -8.50 20.91
CA ARG A 132 11.45 -8.09 21.07
C ARG A 132 11.67 -6.60 20.76
N ASN A 133 10.98 -6.06 19.76
CA ASN A 133 11.13 -4.66 19.38
C ASN A 133 10.25 -3.75 20.24
N LEU A 134 9.00 -4.14 20.55
CA LEU A 134 8.13 -3.39 21.46
C LEU A 134 8.72 -3.25 22.86
N ALA A 135 9.20 -4.34 23.45
CA ALA A 135 9.94 -4.32 24.72
C ALA A 135 11.26 -3.54 24.63
N GLY A 136 11.89 -3.51 23.45
CA GLY A 136 13.04 -2.67 23.16
C GLY A 136 12.69 -1.19 23.29
N TYR A 137 11.63 -0.74 22.61
CA TYR A 137 11.14 0.64 22.72
C TYR A 137 10.75 0.99 24.17
N PHE A 138 10.02 0.11 24.85
CA PHE A 138 9.58 0.31 26.25
C PHE A 138 10.77 0.60 27.19
N ARG A 139 11.85 -0.16 27.05
CA ARG A 139 13.12 0.05 27.79
C ARG A 139 13.88 1.29 27.30
N GLU A 140 13.85 1.60 26.00
CA GLU A 140 14.50 2.80 25.43
C GLU A 140 13.86 4.11 25.96
N TYR A 141 12.55 4.10 26.24
CA TYR A 141 11.84 5.18 26.94
C TYR A 141 12.00 5.15 28.48
N GLY A 142 12.70 4.16 29.05
CA GLY A 142 12.85 4.00 30.50
C GLY A 142 11.55 3.66 31.25
N LEU A 143 10.55 3.13 30.54
CA LEU A 143 9.24 2.82 31.13
C LEU A 143 9.27 1.59 32.06
N ASP A 144 10.31 0.76 31.97
CA ASP A 144 10.52 -0.39 32.85
C ASP A 144 10.78 0.01 34.31
N ALA A 145 11.25 1.23 34.58
CA ALA A 145 11.32 1.79 35.92
C ALA A 145 9.93 2.09 36.53
N ARG A 146 8.87 2.13 35.71
CA ARG A 146 7.48 2.38 36.13
C ARG A 146 6.66 1.10 36.28
N ALA A 147 7.15 -0.02 35.76
CA ALA A 147 6.43 -1.29 35.71
C ALA A 147 6.21 -1.87 37.12
N GLN A 148 4.95 -2.00 37.52
CA GLN A 148 4.52 -2.61 38.78
C GLN A 148 4.40 -4.13 38.57
N LEU A 149 5.47 -4.85 38.83
CA LEU A 149 5.52 -6.31 38.79
C LEU A 149 5.33 -6.89 40.21
N PRO A 150 4.80 -8.12 40.34
CA PRO A 150 4.66 -8.75 41.66
C PRO A 150 6.03 -9.09 42.28
N PRO A 151 6.12 -9.30 43.61
CA PRO A 151 7.42 -9.42 44.30
C PRO A 151 8.29 -10.59 43.82
N ASP A 152 7.65 -11.67 43.39
CA ASP A 152 8.28 -12.83 42.75
C ASP A 152 8.86 -12.48 41.37
N ALA A 153 8.17 -11.69 40.55
CA ALA A 153 8.66 -11.23 39.25
C ALA A 153 10.02 -10.50 39.32
N HIS A 154 10.36 -9.88 40.46
CA HIS A 154 11.66 -9.23 40.67
C HIS A 154 12.77 -10.18 41.14
N LEU A 155 12.46 -11.28 41.84
CA LEU A 155 13.43 -12.31 42.25
C LEU A 155 14.02 -13.07 41.04
N PHE A 156 13.44 -12.87 39.87
CA PHE A 156 13.80 -13.52 38.62
C PHE A 156 14.84 -12.77 37.77
N ARG A 157 15.26 -11.55 38.14
CA ARG A 157 16.40 -10.85 37.51
C ARG A 157 17.74 -11.54 37.82
N GLY A 158 18.02 -12.66 37.15
CA GLY A 158 19.32 -13.35 37.23
C GLY A 158 19.36 -14.81 36.76
N GLN A 159 18.22 -15.47 36.55
CA GLN A 159 18.20 -16.92 36.26
C GLN A 159 17.66 -17.27 34.86
N GLY A 160 18.58 -17.37 33.88
CA GLY A 160 18.39 -18.15 32.65
C GLY A 160 17.71 -17.48 31.45
N LYS A 161 17.75 -18.17 30.29
CA LYS A 161 17.26 -17.69 28.98
C LYS A 161 15.73 -17.69 28.80
N SER A 162 14.99 -18.43 29.63
CA SER A 162 13.52 -18.38 29.64
C SER A 162 13.02 -17.04 30.18
N ASN A 163 13.64 -16.61 31.27
CA ASN A 163 13.25 -15.47 32.09
C ASN A 163 13.28 -14.12 31.35
N ASP A 164 14.35 -13.90 30.57
CA ASP A 164 14.47 -12.71 29.71
C ASP A 164 13.37 -12.67 28.64
N LYS A 165 12.82 -13.82 28.21
CA LYS A 165 11.66 -13.86 27.31
C LYS A 165 10.37 -13.46 28.03
N ASP A 166 10.18 -13.89 29.26
CA ASP A 166 8.98 -13.56 30.04
C ASP A 166 8.91 -12.06 30.35
N ILE A 167 10.03 -11.47 30.79
CA ILE A 167 10.17 -10.00 30.97
C ILE A 167 10.07 -9.27 29.62
N THR A 168 10.57 -9.84 28.53
CA THR A 168 10.39 -9.29 27.17
C THR A 168 8.95 -9.36 26.70
N LYS A 169 8.17 -10.39 27.07
CA LYS A 169 6.72 -10.40 26.80
C LYS A 169 6.05 -9.29 27.59
N ILE A 170 6.20 -9.25 28.92
CA ILE A 170 5.53 -8.26 29.79
C ILE A 170 5.82 -6.81 29.34
N HIS A 171 7.07 -6.50 28.95
CA HIS A 171 7.41 -5.15 28.46
C HIS A 171 6.83 -4.83 27.07
N ALA A 172 6.54 -5.84 26.24
CA ALA A 172 5.82 -5.66 24.99
C ALA A 172 4.32 -5.43 25.25
N ASP A 173 3.70 -6.28 26.06
CA ASP A 173 2.29 -6.18 26.46
C ASP A 173 1.98 -4.79 27.09
N MET A 174 2.88 -4.30 27.97
CA MET A 174 2.76 -2.96 28.56
C MET A 174 2.97 -1.83 27.54
N PHE A 175 3.76 -2.04 26.49
CA PHE A 175 3.92 -1.06 25.40
C PHE A 175 2.67 -0.99 24.52
N GLU A 176 2.06 -2.14 24.22
CA GLU A 176 0.76 -2.24 23.55
C GLU A 176 -0.32 -1.51 24.37
N ALA A 177 -0.39 -1.79 25.67
CA ALA A 177 -1.28 -1.10 26.60
C ALA A 177 -1.05 0.43 26.63
N TYR A 178 0.20 0.88 26.63
CA TYR A 178 0.55 2.29 26.55
C TYR A 178 0.01 2.94 25.26
N VAL A 179 0.15 2.27 24.11
CA VAL A 179 -0.40 2.74 22.83
C VAL A 179 -1.90 2.94 22.91
N ALA A 180 -2.64 1.94 23.41
CA ALA A 180 -4.09 2.06 23.60
C ALA A 180 -4.47 3.25 24.51
N ALA A 181 -3.80 3.40 25.65
CA ALA A 181 -4.05 4.50 26.59
C ALA A 181 -3.76 5.89 25.98
N THR A 182 -2.71 6.04 25.18
CA THR A 182 -2.42 7.31 24.47
C THR A 182 -3.50 7.68 23.45
N VAL A 183 -4.16 6.69 22.83
CA VAL A 183 -5.26 6.94 21.89
C VAL A 183 -6.55 7.32 22.61
N ILE A 184 -6.93 6.61 23.69
CA ILE A 184 -8.25 6.78 24.33
C ILE A 184 -8.29 7.87 25.42
N SER A 185 -7.14 8.27 25.98
CA SER A 185 -7.08 9.35 26.99
C SER A 185 -7.21 10.77 26.40
N ASP A 186 -6.98 10.93 25.09
CA ASP A 186 -7.23 12.17 24.35
C ASP A 186 -8.12 11.85 23.13
N PRO A 187 -9.45 11.97 23.25
CA PRO A 187 -10.38 11.67 22.16
C PRO A 187 -10.24 12.56 20.92
N GLU A 188 -9.57 13.71 21.01
CA GLU A 188 -9.45 14.67 19.90
C GLU A 188 -8.13 14.51 19.14
N ASN A 189 -7.02 14.35 19.85
CA ASN A 189 -5.67 14.33 19.25
C ASN A 189 -4.88 13.04 19.55
N GLY A 190 -5.34 12.19 20.48
CA GLY A 190 -4.63 10.98 20.92
C GLY A 190 -4.28 10.06 19.75
N LEU A 191 -5.26 9.75 18.89
CA LEU A 191 -5.04 8.96 17.68
C LEU A 191 -3.95 9.55 16.78
N ARG A 192 -4.07 10.84 16.40
CA ARG A 192 -3.12 11.53 15.51
C ARG A 192 -1.71 11.57 16.10
N ASN A 193 -1.60 11.91 17.38
CA ASN A 193 -0.33 12.00 18.10
C ASN A 193 0.34 10.62 18.18
N THR A 194 -0.43 9.58 18.48
CA THR A 194 0.04 8.19 18.53
C THR A 194 0.49 7.68 17.16
N VAL A 195 -0.28 7.93 16.10
CA VAL A 195 0.11 7.56 14.72
C VAL A 195 1.38 8.29 14.28
N SER A 196 1.52 9.58 14.59
CA SER A 196 2.73 10.37 14.28
C SER A 196 3.97 9.87 15.05
N TRP A 197 3.80 9.53 16.32
CA TRP A 197 4.83 8.93 17.17
C TRP A 197 5.24 7.54 16.67
N LEU A 198 4.29 6.65 16.39
CA LEU A 198 4.56 5.31 15.85
C LEU A 198 5.18 5.38 14.45
N LYS A 199 4.76 6.30 13.57
CA LYS A 199 5.44 6.58 12.29
C LYS A 199 6.91 6.89 12.54
N SER A 200 7.20 7.82 13.45
CA SER A 200 8.58 8.22 13.76
C SER A 200 9.39 7.06 14.36
N LEU A 201 8.81 6.30 15.28
CA LEU A 201 9.46 5.20 15.99
C LEU A 201 9.75 3.99 15.08
N PHE A 202 8.76 3.52 14.34
CA PHE A 202 8.90 2.42 13.39
C PHE A 202 9.78 2.80 12.20
N GLY A 203 9.78 4.07 11.79
CA GLY A 203 10.68 4.59 10.76
C GLY A 203 12.16 4.38 11.12
N ARG A 204 12.54 4.47 12.41
CA ARG A 204 13.90 4.14 12.88
C ARG A 204 14.26 2.69 12.60
N THR A 205 13.35 1.78 12.93
CA THR A 205 13.51 0.32 12.77
C THR A 205 13.49 -0.14 11.31
N LEU A 206 12.73 0.53 10.45
CA LEU A 206 12.61 0.21 9.01
C LEU A 206 13.49 1.10 8.10
N LYS A 207 14.42 1.88 8.68
CA LYS A 207 15.18 2.91 7.95
C LYS A 207 15.89 2.36 6.71
N GLU A 208 16.52 1.20 6.81
CA GLU A 208 17.24 0.57 5.70
C GLU A 208 16.30 0.15 4.58
N GLN A 209 15.16 -0.45 4.95
CA GLN A 209 14.13 -0.94 4.03
C GLN A 209 13.48 0.22 3.29
N ILE A 210 13.18 1.33 3.97
CA ILE A 210 12.62 2.55 3.38
C ILE A 210 13.61 3.17 2.37
N VAL A 211 14.88 3.32 2.74
CA VAL A 211 15.95 3.82 1.83
C VAL A 211 16.13 2.90 0.61
N GLN A 212 16.04 1.58 0.78
CA GLN A 212 16.10 0.63 -0.33
C GLN A 212 14.87 0.70 -1.25
N ASN A 213 13.68 0.91 -0.68
CA ASN A 213 12.43 1.06 -1.43
C ASN A 213 12.49 2.31 -2.32
N GLU A 214 12.83 3.48 -1.78
CA GLU A 214 12.97 4.70 -2.58
C GLU A 214 13.98 4.58 -3.73
N LYS A 215 15.10 3.87 -3.51
CA LYS A 215 16.09 3.62 -4.58
C LYS A 215 15.54 2.71 -5.67
N LYS A 216 14.74 1.70 -5.31
CA LYS A 216 14.06 0.80 -6.27
C LYS A 216 12.98 1.54 -7.05
N GLU A 217 12.16 2.36 -6.38
CA GLU A 217 11.10 3.13 -7.04
C GLU A 217 11.69 4.21 -7.95
N LYS A 218 12.70 4.99 -7.53
CA LYS A 218 13.40 5.94 -8.42
C LYS A 218 14.03 5.26 -9.64
N LYS A 219 14.56 4.05 -9.48
CA LYS A 219 15.07 3.25 -10.61
C LYS A 219 13.93 2.80 -11.54
N ARG A 220 12.83 2.31 -10.99
CA ARG A 220 11.62 1.94 -11.76
C ARG A 220 11.02 3.14 -12.48
N GLU A 221 10.90 4.29 -11.84
CA GLU A 221 10.44 5.54 -12.43
C GLU A 221 11.35 6.00 -13.57
N ALA A 222 12.67 5.88 -13.43
CA ALA A 222 13.61 6.17 -14.50
C ALA A 222 13.49 5.19 -15.69
N GLU A 223 13.35 3.89 -15.43
CA GLU A 223 13.13 2.85 -16.44
C GLU A 223 11.77 3.01 -17.14
N THR A 224 10.69 3.26 -16.40
CA THR A 224 9.34 3.51 -16.91
C THR A 224 9.26 4.83 -17.65
N SER A 225 9.92 5.89 -17.17
CA SER A 225 9.98 7.19 -17.87
C SER A 225 10.80 7.10 -19.16
N THR A 226 11.87 6.30 -19.18
CA THR A 226 12.61 5.97 -20.41
C THR A 226 11.72 5.20 -21.39
N SER A 227 10.94 4.22 -20.89
CA SER A 227 10.00 3.43 -21.69
C SER A 227 8.76 4.21 -22.16
N MET A 228 8.29 5.22 -21.43
CA MET A 228 7.10 6.04 -21.75
C MET A 228 7.45 7.26 -22.60
N ALA A 229 8.63 7.86 -22.41
CA ALA A 229 9.17 8.86 -23.33
C ALA A 229 9.50 8.25 -24.70
N GLN A 230 9.81 6.95 -24.73
CA GLN A 230 9.68 6.13 -25.93
C GLN A 230 8.20 5.78 -26.21
N LEU A 231 7.44 6.78 -26.72
CA LEU A 231 6.48 6.48 -27.78
C LEU A 231 7.20 5.55 -28.75
N CYS A 232 6.66 4.36 -29.05
CA CYS A 232 7.45 3.40 -29.81
C CYS A 232 7.78 4.00 -31.19
N ALA A 233 8.94 3.67 -31.77
CA ALA A 233 9.42 4.35 -32.97
C ALA A 233 8.40 4.28 -34.12
N LYS A 234 7.60 3.21 -34.19
CA LYS A 234 6.46 3.09 -35.12
C LYS A 234 5.35 4.13 -34.89
N ASP A 235 5.02 4.42 -33.64
CA ASP A 235 3.99 5.41 -33.27
C ASP A 235 4.48 6.84 -33.47
N GLN A 236 5.75 7.12 -33.14
CA GLN A 236 6.39 8.39 -33.48
C GLN A 236 6.36 8.63 -35.00
N LEU A 237 6.80 7.64 -35.79
CA LEU A 237 6.77 7.72 -37.26
C LEU A 237 5.35 7.95 -37.78
N ARG A 238 4.35 7.20 -37.27
CA ARG A 238 2.94 7.39 -37.63
C ARG A 238 2.42 8.78 -37.28
N ALA A 239 2.82 9.34 -36.13
CA ALA A 239 2.46 10.70 -35.73
C ALA A 239 3.09 11.76 -36.66
N HIS A 240 4.35 11.58 -37.07
CA HIS A 240 5.05 12.51 -37.96
C HIS A 240 4.50 12.55 -39.37
N ILE A 241 4.26 11.39 -40.02
CA ILE A 241 3.99 11.33 -41.47
C ILE A 241 2.66 10.67 -41.86
N GLY A 242 1.94 10.07 -40.91
CA GLY A 242 0.62 9.47 -41.15
C GLY A 242 -0.48 10.52 -41.30
N ALA A 243 -1.34 10.34 -42.30
CA ALA A 243 -2.55 11.13 -42.57
C ALA A 243 -3.62 10.24 -43.23
N LYS A 244 -4.84 10.76 -43.43
CA LYS A 244 -5.93 10.02 -44.08
C LYS A 244 -5.54 9.66 -45.52
N GLY A 245 -5.50 8.36 -45.84
CA GLY A 245 -5.05 7.84 -47.14
C GLY A 245 -3.54 7.49 -47.23
N ILE A 246 -2.78 7.68 -46.15
CA ILE A 246 -1.35 7.29 -46.08
C ILE A 246 -1.21 5.96 -45.34
N GLN A 247 -0.55 4.98 -45.94
CA GLN A 247 -0.28 3.67 -45.33
C GLN A 247 1.21 3.46 -45.06
N LEU A 248 1.52 2.92 -43.87
CA LEU A 248 2.86 2.47 -43.49
C LEU A 248 2.84 0.94 -43.33
N ARG A 249 3.57 0.24 -44.20
CA ARG A 249 3.74 -1.23 -44.13
C ARG A 249 5.11 -1.59 -43.55
N TYR A 250 5.19 -2.74 -42.90
CA TYR A 250 6.43 -3.32 -42.37
C TYR A 250 6.56 -4.71 -42.97
N GLU A 251 7.57 -4.90 -43.83
CA GLU A 251 7.72 -6.11 -44.64
C GLU A 251 9.12 -6.69 -44.44
N ASP A 252 9.25 -8.02 -44.48
CA ASP A 252 10.55 -8.69 -44.46
C ASP A 252 11.33 -8.35 -45.73
N MET A 253 12.63 -8.06 -45.61
CA MET A 253 13.50 -7.73 -46.73
C MET A 253 14.83 -8.51 -46.67
N PRO A 254 15.57 -8.66 -47.79
CA PRO A 254 16.88 -9.28 -47.79
C PRO A 254 17.86 -8.53 -46.86
N GLY A 255 18.63 -9.28 -46.08
CA GLY A 255 19.61 -8.75 -45.14
C GLY A 255 20.47 -9.86 -44.53
N PRO A 256 21.32 -9.56 -43.52
CA PRO A 256 22.18 -10.57 -42.90
C PRO A 256 21.32 -11.65 -42.23
N ALA A 257 21.48 -12.90 -42.66
CA ALA A 257 20.68 -14.03 -42.15
C ALA A 257 21.03 -14.43 -40.71
N LYS A 258 22.27 -14.16 -40.28
CA LYS A 258 22.77 -14.42 -38.92
C LYS A 258 23.61 -13.25 -38.44
N ASP A 259 23.55 -13.01 -37.14
CA ASP A 259 24.44 -12.05 -36.48
C ASP A 259 25.89 -12.58 -36.48
N LYS A 260 26.85 -11.69 -36.74
CA LYS A 260 28.28 -12.05 -36.89
C LYS A 260 28.95 -12.40 -35.56
N HIS A 261 28.37 -12.01 -34.42
CA HIS A 261 28.98 -12.18 -33.11
C HIS A 261 28.32 -13.29 -32.29
N SER A 262 26.99 -13.40 -32.36
CA SER A 262 26.20 -14.42 -31.65
C SER A 262 25.80 -15.64 -32.51
N GLY A 263 25.92 -15.56 -33.84
CA GLY A 263 25.52 -16.64 -34.75
C GLY A 263 24.01 -16.90 -34.84
N LEU A 264 23.20 -16.14 -34.10
CA LEU A 264 21.75 -16.27 -34.03
C LEU A 264 21.07 -15.70 -35.30
N PRO A 265 19.88 -16.20 -35.68
CA PRO A 265 19.15 -15.70 -36.84
C PRO A 265 18.73 -14.23 -36.66
N LEU A 266 18.95 -13.43 -37.70
CA LEU A 266 18.53 -12.02 -37.75
C LEU A 266 17.34 -11.86 -38.70
N PHE A 267 16.33 -11.12 -38.24
CA PHE A 267 15.22 -10.65 -39.05
C PHE A 267 15.51 -9.24 -39.54
N THR A 268 15.35 -9.00 -40.84
CA THR A 268 15.52 -7.69 -41.47
C THR A 268 14.16 -7.19 -41.92
N ILE A 269 13.71 -6.06 -41.38
CA ILE A 269 12.40 -5.45 -41.70
C ILE A 269 12.63 -4.09 -42.36
N GLY A 270 11.96 -3.84 -43.48
CA GLY A 270 11.83 -2.52 -44.10
C GLY A 270 10.51 -1.86 -43.71
N VAL A 271 10.50 -0.53 -43.55
CA VAL A 271 9.27 0.26 -43.43
C VAL A 271 9.00 1.02 -44.73
N TYR A 272 7.84 0.76 -45.31
CA TYR A 272 7.42 1.26 -46.62
C TYR A 272 6.22 2.20 -46.52
N LEU A 273 6.22 3.24 -47.34
CA LEU A 273 5.18 4.25 -47.45
C LEU A 273 4.44 4.12 -48.79
N ASP A 274 3.12 4.04 -48.70
CA ASP A 274 2.20 4.31 -49.81
C ASP A 274 1.41 5.58 -49.46
N GLY A 275 1.54 6.62 -50.29
CA GLY A 275 0.93 7.92 -50.06
C GLY A 275 1.85 9.08 -50.49
N TRP A 276 1.39 10.32 -50.33
CA TRP A 276 2.19 11.52 -50.65
C TRP A 276 2.70 11.62 -52.11
N GLY A 277 2.03 10.94 -53.05
CA GLY A 277 2.42 10.81 -54.46
C GLY A 277 3.46 9.72 -54.71
N GLU A 278 3.81 8.92 -53.71
CA GLU A 278 4.84 7.88 -53.76
C GLU A 278 4.21 6.52 -53.40
N ARG A 279 4.68 5.44 -54.03
CA ARG A 279 4.22 4.07 -53.78
C ARG A 279 5.41 3.16 -53.50
N ASN A 280 5.26 2.29 -52.52
CA ASN A 280 6.27 1.36 -52.01
C ASN A 280 7.61 2.02 -51.67
N LYS A 281 7.56 3.23 -51.10
CA LYS A 281 8.75 4.01 -50.78
C LYS A 281 9.37 3.53 -49.47
N LEU A 282 10.55 2.91 -49.55
CA LEU A 282 11.33 2.56 -48.35
C LEU A 282 11.75 3.84 -47.60
N LEU A 283 11.35 3.96 -46.33
CA LEU A 283 11.71 5.08 -45.45
C LEU A 283 12.93 4.76 -44.57
N GLY A 284 13.09 3.48 -44.19
CA GLY A 284 14.13 2.97 -43.31
C GLY A 284 14.04 1.46 -43.17
N TRP A 285 15.07 0.83 -42.61
CA TRP A 285 15.13 -0.61 -42.36
C TRP A 285 15.91 -0.91 -41.08
N GLY A 286 15.73 -2.10 -40.50
CA GLY A 286 16.39 -2.49 -39.27
C GLY A 286 16.50 -3.99 -39.09
N THR A 287 17.57 -4.42 -38.41
CA THR A 287 17.88 -5.82 -38.10
C THR A 287 17.80 -6.10 -36.61
N ALA A 288 17.16 -7.20 -36.21
CA ALA A 288 17.14 -7.68 -34.82
C ALA A 288 16.86 -9.19 -34.74
N LEU A 289 16.97 -9.76 -33.53
CA LEU A 289 16.70 -11.18 -33.26
C LEU A 289 15.21 -11.55 -33.34
N GLY A 290 14.30 -10.57 -33.47
CA GLY A 290 12.87 -10.81 -33.69
C GLY A 290 12.19 -9.71 -34.51
N LYS A 291 11.20 -10.09 -35.32
CA LYS A 291 10.48 -9.18 -36.25
C LYS A 291 9.89 -7.93 -35.58
N LYS A 292 9.39 -8.05 -34.35
CA LYS A 292 8.82 -6.91 -33.60
C LYS A 292 9.88 -5.83 -33.33
N GLU A 293 11.06 -6.24 -32.88
CA GLU A 293 12.18 -5.33 -32.59
C GLU A 293 12.82 -4.80 -33.87
N ALA A 294 13.02 -5.65 -34.88
CA ALA A 294 13.54 -5.25 -36.19
C ALA A 294 12.65 -4.15 -36.82
N GLY A 295 11.33 -4.28 -36.70
CA GLY A 295 10.38 -3.25 -37.12
C GLY A 295 10.41 -1.96 -36.29
N GLN A 296 10.81 -1.99 -35.01
CA GLN A 296 11.04 -0.75 -34.23
C GLN A 296 12.32 -0.06 -34.71
N ARG A 297 13.40 -0.82 -34.91
CA ARG A 297 14.66 -0.30 -35.46
C ARG A 297 14.47 0.30 -36.87
N ALA A 298 13.65 -0.32 -37.71
CA ALA A 298 13.29 0.20 -39.03
C ALA A 298 12.57 1.56 -38.97
N ALA A 299 11.66 1.73 -38.01
CA ALA A 299 10.98 3.01 -37.80
C ALA A 299 11.91 4.08 -37.20
N ALA A 300 12.83 3.70 -36.30
CA ALA A 300 13.84 4.60 -35.77
C ALA A 300 14.79 5.11 -36.88
N ALA A 301 15.30 4.21 -37.74
CA ALA A 301 16.12 4.57 -38.89
C ALA A 301 15.40 5.51 -39.87
N ALA A 302 14.08 5.37 -40.04
CA ALA A 302 13.28 6.31 -40.82
C ALA A 302 13.22 7.71 -40.17
N LEU A 303 13.04 7.79 -38.84
CA LEU A 303 12.99 9.04 -38.07
C LEU A 303 14.32 9.80 -38.08
N GLU A 304 15.45 9.09 -38.08
CA GLU A 304 16.79 9.68 -38.19
C GLU A 304 16.99 10.45 -39.51
N ASN A 305 16.26 10.10 -40.58
CA ASN A 305 16.31 10.80 -41.85
C ASN A 305 15.55 12.15 -41.81
N LYS A 306 16.16 13.14 -41.15
CA LYS A 306 15.62 14.49 -40.94
C LYS A 306 15.15 15.19 -42.22
N LYS A 307 15.82 14.96 -43.37
CA LYS A 307 15.43 15.54 -44.67
C LYS A 307 14.09 14.99 -45.14
N LEU A 308 13.95 13.67 -45.09
CA LEU A 308 12.77 12.93 -45.52
C LEU A 308 11.58 13.15 -44.57
N MET A 309 11.83 13.21 -43.25
CA MET A 309 10.81 13.59 -42.26
C MET A 309 10.33 15.04 -42.42
N LYS A 310 11.22 16.00 -42.74
CA LYS A 310 10.82 17.39 -43.01
C LYS A 310 9.94 17.50 -44.27
N LEU A 311 10.27 16.73 -45.32
CA LEU A 311 9.48 16.71 -46.57
C LEU A 311 8.04 16.21 -46.32
N TYR A 312 7.87 15.04 -45.71
CA TYR A 312 6.53 14.49 -45.48
C TYR A 312 5.74 15.25 -44.41
N ARG A 313 6.38 15.86 -43.41
CA ARG A 313 5.72 16.79 -42.49
C ARG A 313 5.14 17.99 -43.24
N ALA A 314 5.91 18.63 -44.12
CA ALA A 314 5.43 19.77 -44.90
C ALA A 314 4.28 19.37 -45.85
N LYS A 315 4.35 18.18 -46.49
CA LYS A 315 3.23 17.63 -47.26
C LYS A 315 1.98 17.40 -46.38
N LYS A 316 2.15 16.92 -45.13
CA LYS A 316 1.08 16.70 -44.15
C LYS A 316 0.43 17.99 -43.66
N GLU A 317 1.23 19.01 -43.37
CA GLU A 317 0.76 20.34 -42.97
C GLU A 317 -0.06 20.97 -44.11
N LYS A 318 0.47 20.98 -45.33
CA LYS A 318 -0.24 21.47 -46.52
C LYS A 318 -1.56 20.74 -46.78
N MET A 319 -1.60 19.41 -46.68
CA MET A 319 -2.84 18.66 -46.87
C MET A 319 -3.90 18.99 -45.79
N ARG A 320 -3.49 19.34 -44.56
CA ARG A 320 -4.41 19.75 -43.50
C ARG A 320 -4.94 21.17 -43.73
N GLU A 321 -4.11 22.07 -44.27
CA GLU A 321 -4.51 23.41 -44.73
C GLU A 321 -5.52 23.31 -45.90
N ASP A 322 -5.19 22.53 -46.93
CA ASP A 322 -6.06 22.26 -48.09
C ASP A 322 -7.38 21.56 -47.71
N SER A 323 -7.42 20.85 -46.56
CA SER A 323 -8.63 20.17 -46.04
C SER A 323 -9.49 21.04 -45.10
N GLY A 324 -9.11 22.29 -44.84
CA GLY A 324 -9.95 23.25 -44.11
C GLY A 324 -9.96 23.14 -42.58
N GLU A 325 -9.04 22.40 -41.94
CA GLU A 325 -8.89 22.39 -40.47
C GLU A 325 -8.17 23.66 -39.97
N ASN A 326 -8.78 24.82 -40.17
CA ASN A 326 -8.28 26.09 -39.66
C ASN A 326 -8.63 26.24 -38.17
N VAL A 327 -7.81 25.66 -37.30
CA VAL A 327 -7.92 25.85 -35.84
C VAL A 327 -7.59 27.30 -35.51
N LYS A 328 -8.65 28.11 -35.33
CA LYS A 328 -8.56 29.48 -34.82
C LYS A 328 -7.71 29.51 -33.55
N GLN A 329 -6.53 30.12 -33.62
CA GLN A 329 -5.84 30.60 -32.44
C GLN A 329 -6.76 31.60 -31.74
N HIS A 330 -7.17 31.33 -30.51
CA HIS A 330 -7.78 32.35 -29.67
C HIS A 330 -6.69 33.37 -29.31
N PRO A 331 -6.87 34.67 -29.60
CA PRO A 331 -6.03 35.68 -28.98
C PRO A 331 -6.33 35.69 -27.47
N LYS A 332 -5.30 35.91 -26.66
CA LYS A 332 -5.49 36.21 -25.24
C LYS A 332 -6.07 37.61 -25.11
N SER A 333 -7.18 37.71 -24.38
CA SER A 333 -7.70 38.93 -23.75
C SER A 333 -8.12 38.57 -22.34
#